data_AF-A0A1Y2MXF7-F1
#
_entry.id   AF-A0A1Y2MXF7-F1
#
_cell.length_a   1.000
_cell.length_b   1.000
_cell.length_c   1.000
_cell.angle_alpha   90.00
_cell.angle_beta   90.00
_cell.angle_gamma   90.00
#
_symmetry.space_group_name_H-M   'P 1'
#
loop_
_entity.id
_entity.type
_entity.pdbx_description
1 polymer ?
#
loop_
_entity_poly.entity_id
_entity_poly.type
_entity_poly.pdbx_seq_one_letter_code
_entity_poly.pdbx_strand_id
1 'polypeptide(L)'
;MAGAIYEVVLTCAILGGVAYALIDDAFDQLTVPSPTVSAPLASVTGVALAAALFLMARAVGPLVADPARAGWLLPAPVDRIGLLARAVRTALVACAAGGAVGALVVSASAGWGLHPVILLAGSLVGLLVGQSALLVQARPRTAMRFSATARGLIAVSLVAAAAVVLGPAAVVDGAPAPPDPVVLAGTIVVLGVLCLLLAVPARSAPRRAGIPELTAGAPLLAAVWSAHLEQGLVSDVARDRRLRRRAPVRSMRLPGTRRRAFVTTSFLAVVRNRPALGWIAVGVLVPHIATVIVPPLLAPVVQLAGTTLAAFASAGALTVIARSPALRRALGGSDRALVLLHAVPPAAISVIVAALVAPVGGTVLSWLLLPVAALTIVLREVTRPEPALTATLLDTPFGTVPAEQIRDRLRGGTGTFAIAAVVLTIVG
;
A
#
# COMPACT_ATOMS: atom_id res chain seq x y z
N MET A 1 39.90 18.68 -27.52
CA MET A 1 39.20 17.44 -27.07
C MET A 1 39.59 17.00 -25.67
N ALA A 2 40.87 17.04 -25.26
CA ALA A 2 41.28 16.66 -23.90
C ALA A 2 40.61 17.46 -22.77
N GLY A 3 40.36 18.77 -22.96
CA GLY A 3 39.69 19.61 -21.95
C GLY A 3 38.24 19.22 -21.65
N ALA A 4 37.45 18.84 -22.67
CA ALA A 4 36.07 18.41 -22.49
C ALA A 4 35.97 17.06 -21.77
N ILE A 5 36.93 16.16 -22.02
CA ILE A 5 37.03 14.87 -21.30
C ILE A 5 37.36 15.12 -19.83
N TYR A 6 38.29 16.03 -19.54
CA TYR A 6 38.64 16.40 -18.18
C TYR A 6 37.46 17.03 -17.42
N GLU A 7 36.71 17.92 -18.07
CA GLU A 7 35.54 18.57 -17.48
C GLU A 7 34.41 17.56 -17.16
N VAL A 8 34.15 16.61 -18.05
CA VAL A 8 33.15 15.54 -17.82
C VAL A 8 33.60 14.62 -16.69
N VAL A 9 34.87 14.20 -16.68
CA VAL A 9 35.41 13.33 -15.63
C VAL A 9 35.40 14.02 -14.27
N LEU A 10 35.80 15.29 -14.21
CA LEU A 10 35.80 16.08 -12.99
C LEU A 10 34.37 16.31 -12.48
N THR A 11 33.42 16.63 -13.37
CA THR A 11 32.01 16.82 -13.01
C THR A 11 31.38 15.52 -12.51
N CYS A 12 31.68 14.39 -13.14
CA CYS A 12 31.24 13.07 -12.69
C CYS A 12 31.86 12.67 -11.34
N ALA A 13 33.14 13.00 -11.12
CA ALA A 13 33.82 12.72 -9.85
C ALA A 13 33.26 13.57 -8.70
N ILE A 14 32.98 14.86 -8.95
CA ILE A 14 32.38 15.76 -7.94
C ILE A 14 30.93 15.35 -7.65
N LEU A 15 30.11 15.13 -8.67
CA LEU A 15 28.72 14.67 -8.48
C LEU A 15 28.66 13.28 -7.83
N GLY A 16 29.55 12.37 -8.22
CA GLY A 16 29.66 11.03 -7.66
C GLY A 16 30.13 11.03 -6.21
N GLY A 17 31.10 11.88 -5.86
CA GLY A 17 31.57 12.05 -4.49
C GLY A 17 30.52 12.68 -3.57
N VAL A 18 29.81 13.71 -4.06
CA VAL A 18 28.67 14.32 -3.33
C VAL A 18 27.53 13.31 -3.17
N ALA A 19 27.20 12.54 -4.20
CA ALA A 19 26.18 11.50 -4.12
C ALA A 19 26.59 10.39 -3.13
N TYR A 20 27.85 9.95 -3.15
CA TYR A 20 28.37 8.95 -2.20
C TYR A 20 28.30 9.47 -0.77
N ALA A 21 28.80 10.69 -0.49
CA ALA A 21 28.78 11.26 0.85
C ALA A 21 27.35 11.48 1.37
N LEU A 22 26.41 11.88 0.51
CA LEU A 22 24.99 11.98 0.86
C LEU A 22 24.36 10.61 1.11
N ILE A 23 24.78 9.57 0.37
CA ILE A 23 24.31 8.20 0.58
C ILE A 23 24.88 7.65 1.89
N ASP A 24 26.16 7.87 2.17
CA ASP A 24 26.87 7.41 3.37
C ASP A 24 26.31 8.09 4.63
N ASP A 25 26.18 9.41 4.63
CA ASP A 25 25.56 10.18 5.73
C ASP A 25 24.07 9.83 5.89
N ALA A 26 23.36 9.59 4.77
CA ALA A 26 21.99 9.05 4.86
C ALA A 26 21.99 7.64 5.46
N PHE A 27 22.94 6.76 5.14
CA PHE A 27 23.04 5.43 5.73
C PHE A 27 23.38 5.49 7.21
N ASP A 28 24.27 6.39 7.62
CA ASP A 28 24.61 6.62 9.03
C ASP A 28 23.40 7.17 9.78
N GLN A 29 22.70 8.17 9.25
CA GLN A 29 21.47 8.70 9.84
C GLN A 29 20.30 7.71 9.81
N LEU A 30 20.27 6.79 8.83
CA LEU A 30 19.30 5.70 8.75
C LEU A 30 19.58 4.59 9.77
N THR A 31 20.81 4.49 10.25
CA THR A 31 21.25 3.48 11.22
C THR A 31 21.32 4.00 12.66
N VAL A 32 21.22 5.31 12.89
CA VAL A 32 21.01 5.86 14.24
C VAL A 32 19.68 5.32 14.77
N PRO A 33 19.68 4.55 15.88
CA PRO A 33 18.45 4.02 16.44
C PRO A 33 17.56 5.19 16.88
N SER A 34 16.36 5.26 16.31
CA SER A 34 15.32 6.20 16.72
C SER A 34 15.06 6.04 18.23
N PRO A 35 14.80 7.15 18.98
CA PRO A 35 14.42 7.06 20.38
C PRO A 35 13.28 6.06 20.54
N THR A 36 13.56 5.09 21.39
CA THR A 36 12.92 3.78 21.49
C THR A 36 11.41 3.87 21.65
N VAL A 37 10.68 3.19 20.76
CA VAL A 37 9.23 3.06 20.86
C VAL A 37 8.87 1.95 21.83
N SER A 38 7.88 2.22 22.66
CA SER A 38 7.34 1.29 23.64
C SER A 38 6.88 -0.03 23.00
N ALA A 39 7.23 -1.16 23.62
CA ALA A 39 6.75 -2.52 23.30
C ALA A 39 5.27 -2.63 22.85
N PRO A 40 4.30 -1.87 23.40
CA PRO A 40 2.93 -1.85 22.89
C PRO A 40 2.83 -1.43 21.41
N LEU A 41 3.58 -0.45 20.91
CA LEU A 41 3.51 -0.03 19.51
C LEU A 41 3.98 -1.13 18.55
N ALA A 42 5.04 -1.86 18.93
CA ALA A 42 5.53 -3.00 18.17
C ALA A 42 4.46 -4.12 18.08
N SER A 43 3.79 -4.43 19.20
CA SER A 43 2.73 -5.44 19.24
C SER A 43 1.52 -5.04 18.37
N VAL A 44 1.12 -3.78 18.43
CA VAL A 44 0.01 -3.23 17.68
C VAL A 44 0.31 -3.19 16.18
N THR A 45 1.53 -2.80 15.81
CA THR A 45 2.02 -2.80 14.42
C THR A 45 2.07 -4.22 13.87
N GLY A 46 2.56 -5.18 14.65
CA GLY A 46 2.56 -6.60 14.28
C GLY A 46 1.16 -7.14 13.98
N VAL A 47 0.18 -6.81 14.82
CA VAL A 47 -1.23 -7.19 14.60
C VAL A 47 -1.79 -6.56 13.32
N ALA A 48 -1.51 -5.27 13.09
CA ALA A 48 -1.96 -4.56 11.89
C ALA A 48 -1.38 -5.19 10.61
N LEU A 49 -0.07 -5.49 10.61
CA LEU A 49 0.63 -6.10 9.48
C LEU A 49 0.11 -7.52 9.20
N ALA A 50 -0.08 -8.35 10.24
CA ALA A 50 -0.62 -9.70 10.08
C ALA A 50 -2.04 -9.68 9.51
N ALA A 51 -2.89 -8.76 9.99
CA ALA A 51 -4.25 -8.60 9.48
C ALA A 51 -4.29 -8.06 8.04
N ALA A 52 -3.39 -7.13 7.69
CA ALA A 52 -3.24 -6.62 6.34
C ALA A 52 -2.76 -7.71 5.37
N LEU A 53 -1.74 -8.49 5.76
CA LEU A 53 -1.25 -9.64 5.00
C LEU A 53 -2.37 -10.66 4.76
N PHE A 54 -3.20 -10.93 5.78
CA PHE A 54 -4.36 -11.80 5.64
C PHE A 54 -5.37 -11.27 4.62
N LEU A 55 -5.72 -9.99 4.68
CA LEU A 55 -6.64 -9.38 3.72
C LEU A 55 -6.08 -9.40 2.29
N MET A 56 -4.78 -9.15 2.12
CA MET A 56 -4.10 -9.23 0.83
C MET A 56 -4.12 -10.65 0.27
N ALA A 57 -3.69 -11.63 1.07
CA ALA A 57 -3.73 -13.04 0.68
C ALA A 57 -5.15 -13.49 0.29
N ARG A 58 -6.18 -12.99 0.97
CA ARG A 58 -7.59 -13.32 0.72
C ARG A 58 -8.22 -12.55 -0.45
N ALA A 59 -7.65 -11.41 -0.84
CA ALA A 59 -8.09 -10.62 -1.99
C ALA A 59 -7.60 -11.23 -3.30
N VAL A 60 -6.33 -11.63 -3.32
CA VAL A 60 -5.70 -12.40 -4.39
C VAL A 60 -6.25 -13.83 -4.41
N GLY A 61 -6.44 -14.45 -3.25
CA GLY A 61 -6.74 -15.88 -3.11
C GLY A 61 -5.44 -16.68 -3.20
N PRO A 62 -5.00 -17.39 -2.15
CA PRO A 62 -3.75 -18.17 -2.21
C PRO A 62 -3.78 -19.26 -3.29
N LEU A 63 -4.96 -19.68 -3.72
CA LEU A 63 -5.16 -20.51 -4.89
C LEU A 63 -5.79 -19.70 -6.01
N VAL A 64 -5.00 -19.37 -7.03
CA VAL A 64 -5.50 -18.75 -8.26
C VAL A 64 -5.32 -19.73 -9.41
N ALA A 65 -6.43 -20.04 -10.08
CA ALA A 65 -6.40 -20.75 -11.35
C ALA A 65 -6.91 -19.80 -12.45
N ASP A 66 -6.16 -19.77 -13.56
CA ASP A 66 -6.61 -19.12 -14.78
C ASP A 66 -7.96 -19.71 -15.23
N PRO A 67 -8.98 -18.88 -15.57
CA PRO A 67 -10.29 -19.37 -15.99
C PRO A 67 -10.26 -20.45 -17.07
N ALA A 68 -9.34 -20.34 -18.04
CA ALA A 68 -9.15 -21.36 -19.07
C ALA A 68 -8.75 -22.70 -18.43
N ARG A 69 -7.73 -22.70 -17.57
CA ARG A 69 -7.30 -23.90 -16.84
C ARG A 69 -8.39 -24.44 -15.90
N ALA A 70 -9.11 -23.55 -15.22
CA ALA A 70 -10.18 -23.93 -14.28
C ALA A 70 -11.34 -24.66 -14.98
N GLY A 71 -11.71 -24.23 -16.21
CA GLY A 71 -12.77 -24.87 -16.99
C GLY A 71 -12.46 -26.32 -17.40
N TRP A 72 -11.21 -26.62 -17.72
CA TRP A 72 -10.78 -27.97 -18.15
C TRP A 72 -10.37 -28.87 -16.97
N LEU A 73 -9.76 -28.32 -15.93
CA LEU A 73 -9.21 -29.11 -14.82
C LEU A 73 -10.23 -29.53 -13.76
N LEU A 74 -11.32 -28.78 -13.58
CA LEU A 74 -12.30 -29.03 -12.52
C LEU A 74 -13.33 -30.13 -12.80
N PRO A 75 -13.75 -30.42 -14.06
CA PRO A 75 -14.59 -31.57 -14.36
C PRO A 75 -13.82 -32.89 -14.50
N ALA A 76 -12.50 -32.84 -14.72
CA ALA A 76 -11.69 -34.04 -14.82
C ALA A 76 -11.56 -34.74 -13.45
N PRO A 77 -11.66 -36.08 -13.36
CA PRO A 77 -11.50 -36.85 -12.13
C PRO A 77 -10.03 -36.93 -11.68
N VAL A 78 -9.34 -35.80 -11.59
CA VAL A 78 -7.93 -35.69 -11.21
C VAL A 78 -7.82 -35.28 -9.74
N ASP A 79 -6.83 -35.82 -9.01
CA ASP A 79 -6.58 -35.40 -7.64
C ASP A 79 -6.17 -33.92 -7.57
N ARG A 80 -7.11 -33.09 -7.09
CA ARG A 80 -6.93 -31.64 -6.97
C ARG A 80 -5.84 -31.27 -5.97
N ILE A 81 -5.52 -32.13 -5.00
CA ILE A 81 -4.44 -31.87 -4.04
C ILE A 81 -3.10 -31.88 -4.76
N GLY A 82 -2.79 -32.96 -5.50
CA GLY A 82 -1.55 -33.07 -6.24
C GLY A 82 -1.36 -31.93 -7.24
N LEU A 83 -2.42 -31.58 -7.97
CA LEU A 83 -2.36 -30.55 -9.01
C LEU A 83 -2.12 -29.14 -8.45
N LEU A 84 -2.75 -28.80 -7.32
CA LEU A 84 -2.63 -27.48 -6.70
C LEU A 84 -1.51 -27.41 -5.65
N ALA A 85 -0.83 -28.51 -5.33
CA ALA A 85 0.21 -28.56 -4.30
C ALA A 85 1.35 -27.55 -4.55
N ARG A 86 1.74 -27.34 -5.80
CA ARG A 86 2.77 -26.33 -6.13
C ARG A 86 2.29 -24.91 -5.84
N ALA A 87 1.06 -24.57 -6.25
CA ALA A 87 0.47 -23.25 -6.01
C ALA A 87 0.29 -22.97 -4.50
N VAL A 88 -0.18 -23.97 -3.74
CA VAL A 88 -0.27 -23.89 -2.27
C VAL A 88 1.10 -23.61 -1.66
N ARG A 89 2.13 -24.37 -2.06
CA ARG A 89 3.49 -24.17 -1.54
C ARG A 89 4.03 -22.79 -1.85
N THR A 90 3.90 -22.31 -3.09
CA THR A 90 4.36 -20.97 -3.46
C THR A 90 3.63 -19.87 -2.69
N ALA A 91 2.31 -20.01 -2.49
CA ALA A 91 1.54 -19.06 -1.71
C ALA A 91 1.96 -19.05 -0.23
N LEU A 92 2.16 -20.22 0.38
CA LEU A 92 2.63 -20.32 1.77
C LEU A 92 4.05 -19.76 1.94
N VAL A 93 4.96 -20.03 1.00
CA VAL A 93 6.31 -19.45 1.01
C VAL A 93 6.25 -17.93 0.87
N ALA A 94 5.41 -17.40 -0.03
CA ALA A 94 5.22 -15.96 -0.16
C ALA A 94 4.64 -15.32 1.11
N CYS A 95 3.67 -15.96 1.76
CA CYS A 95 3.13 -15.49 3.04
C CYS A 95 4.17 -15.57 4.17
N ALA A 96 4.99 -16.63 4.22
CA ALA A 96 6.09 -16.76 5.18
C ALA A 96 7.13 -15.65 5.00
N ALA A 97 7.55 -15.40 3.76
CA ALA A 97 8.45 -14.30 3.43
C ALA A 97 7.85 -12.94 3.79
N GLY A 98 6.57 -12.71 3.47
CA GLY A 98 5.86 -11.49 3.86
C GLY A 98 5.75 -11.31 5.38
N GLY A 99 5.55 -12.40 6.13
CA GLY A 99 5.56 -12.39 7.58
C GLY A 99 6.95 -12.09 8.17
N ALA A 100 8.02 -12.64 7.59
CA ALA A 100 9.40 -12.33 7.97
C ALA A 100 9.74 -10.85 7.73
N VAL A 101 9.35 -10.30 6.57
CA VAL A 101 9.48 -8.86 6.27
C VAL A 101 8.67 -8.02 7.25
N GLY A 102 7.43 -8.42 7.57
CA GLY A 102 6.62 -7.75 8.58
C GLY A 102 7.28 -7.75 9.97
N ALA A 103 7.92 -8.85 10.35
CA ALA A 103 8.65 -8.94 11.62
C ALA A 103 9.90 -8.05 11.64
N LEU A 104 10.55 -7.78 10.51
CA LEU A 104 11.61 -6.76 10.43
C LEU A 104 11.07 -5.37 10.75
N VAL A 105 9.89 -5.02 10.23
CA VAL A 105 9.24 -3.74 10.54
C VAL A 105 8.90 -3.65 12.03
N VAL A 106 8.39 -4.73 12.62
CA VAL A 106 8.12 -4.80 14.06
C VAL A 106 9.42 -4.70 14.87
N SER A 107 10.47 -5.41 14.47
CA SER A 107 11.78 -5.37 15.13
C SER A 107 12.40 -3.98 15.11
N ALA A 108 12.33 -3.32 13.94
CA ALA A 108 12.77 -1.94 13.77
C ALA A 108 11.97 -0.98 14.66
N SER A 109 10.64 -1.15 14.71
CA SER A 109 9.79 -0.35 15.60
C SER A 109 10.08 -0.57 17.09
N ALA A 110 10.57 -1.75 17.47
CA ALA A 110 10.92 -2.08 18.84
C ALA A 110 12.38 -1.77 19.20
N GLY A 111 13.20 -1.33 18.24
CA GLY A 111 14.64 -1.12 18.44
C GLY A 111 15.45 -2.40 18.70
N TRP A 112 14.93 -3.59 18.36
CA TRP A 112 15.56 -4.88 18.66
C TRP A 112 16.66 -5.28 17.65
N GLY A 113 16.86 -4.51 16.59
CA GLY A 113 17.83 -4.83 15.53
C GLY A 113 17.44 -6.05 14.69
N LEU A 114 18.41 -6.59 13.93
CA LEU A 114 18.21 -7.77 13.09
C LEU A 114 18.48 -9.06 13.88
N HIS A 115 17.43 -9.68 14.42
CA HIS A 115 17.54 -10.98 15.09
C HIS A 115 16.92 -12.12 14.26
N PRO A 116 17.64 -13.24 14.02
CA PRO A 116 17.14 -14.35 13.21
C PRO A 116 15.90 -15.02 13.82
N VAL A 117 15.78 -14.96 15.15
CA VAL A 117 14.64 -15.53 15.88
C VAL A 117 13.34 -14.75 15.62
N ILE A 118 13.44 -13.43 15.43
CA ILE A 118 12.30 -12.57 15.09
C ILE A 118 11.85 -12.85 13.65
N LEU A 119 12.80 -13.06 12.73
CA LEU A 119 12.50 -13.49 11.35
C LEU A 119 11.76 -14.83 11.34
N LEU A 120 12.20 -15.78 12.16
CA LEU A 120 11.55 -17.09 12.29
C LEU A 120 10.12 -16.93 12.83
N ALA A 121 9.92 -16.20 13.91
CA ALA A 121 8.59 -15.92 14.47
C ALA A 121 7.66 -15.25 13.43
N GLY A 122 8.18 -14.23 12.72
CA GLY A 122 7.49 -13.57 11.62
C GLY A 122 7.08 -14.52 10.50
N SER A 123 7.99 -15.41 10.10
CA SER A 123 7.70 -16.40 9.06
C SER A 123 6.59 -17.37 9.47
N LEU A 124 6.54 -17.78 10.74
CA LEU A 124 5.48 -18.64 11.28
C LEU A 124 4.14 -17.91 11.33
N VAL A 125 4.12 -16.63 11.73
CA VAL A 125 2.90 -15.79 11.64
C VAL A 125 2.42 -15.68 10.19
N GLY A 126 3.35 -15.46 9.25
CA GLY A 126 3.06 -15.46 7.82
C GLY A 126 2.46 -16.77 7.33
N LEU A 127 3.02 -17.91 7.76
CA LEU A 127 2.47 -19.24 7.46
C LEU A 127 1.06 -19.44 8.01
N LEU A 128 0.80 -19.06 9.26
CA LEU A 128 -0.54 -19.10 9.86
C LEU A 128 -1.55 -18.26 9.07
N VAL A 129 -1.13 -17.06 8.65
CA VAL A 129 -1.92 -16.17 7.79
C VAL A 129 -2.22 -16.83 6.44
N GLY A 130 -1.23 -17.46 5.79
CA GLY A 130 -1.42 -18.18 4.54
C GLY A 130 -2.35 -19.39 4.66
N GLN A 131 -2.17 -20.20 5.71
CA GLN A 131 -3.00 -21.38 6.00
C GLN A 131 -4.44 -20.98 6.31
N SER A 132 -4.64 -19.95 7.14
CA SER A 132 -5.98 -19.43 7.44
C SER A 132 -6.65 -18.85 6.19
N ALA A 133 -5.92 -18.14 5.32
CA ALA A 133 -6.43 -17.64 4.06
C ALA A 133 -6.89 -18.78 3.13
N LEU A 134 -6.14 -19.89 3.06
CA LEU A 134 -6.51 -21.09 2.30
C LEU A 134 -7.81 -21.74 2.84
N LEU A 135 -7.90 -21.91 4.16
CA LEU A 135 -9.09 -22.47 4.81
C LEU A 135 -10.33 -21.62 4.58
N VAL A 136 -10.14 -20.29 4.65
CA VAL A 136 -11.19 -19.31 4.44
C VAL A 136 -11.62 -19.25 2.98
N GLN A 137 -10.69 -19.39 2.03
CA GLN A 137 -11.00 -19.43 0.59
C GLN A 137 -11.95 -20.59 0.26
N ALA A 138 -11.78 -21.75 0.90
CA ALA A 138 -12.66 -22.90 0.74
C ALA A 138 -14.03 -22.77 1.44
N ARG A 139 -14.29 -21.68 2.19
CA ARG A 139 -15.52 -21.51 2.99
C ARG A 139 -16.05 -20.06 2.93
N PRO A 140 -16.88 -19.71 1.94
CA PRO A 140 -17.26 -18.31 1.66
C PRO A 140 -18.01 -17.62 2.80
N ARG A 141 -18.83 -18.35 3.57
CA ARG A 141 -19.59 -17.80 4.72
C ARG A 141 -18.66 -17.34 5.85
N THR A 142 -17.70 -18.17 6.23
CA THR A 142 -16.65 -17.81 7.20
C THR A 142 -15.77 -16.67 6.67
N ALA A 143 -15.55 -16.62 5.36
CA ALA A 143 -14.71 -15.59 4.75
C ALA A 143 -15.20 -14.16 4.97
N MET A 144 -16.52 -13.95 5.05
CA MET A 144 -17.08 -12.63 5.38
C MET A 144 -16.79 -12.25 6.83
N ARG A 145 -16.96 -13.18 7.78
CA ARG A 145 -16.69 -12.95 9.20
C ARG A 145 -15.21 -12.65 9.45
N PHE A 146 -14.31 -13.49 8.92
CA PHE A 146 -12.86 -13.29 9.05
C PHE A 146 -12.37 -11.99 8.39
N SER A 147 -13.00 -11.56 7.29
CA SER A 147 -12.65 -10.29 6.66
C SER A 147 -13.13 -9.09 7.49
N ALA A 148 -14.27 -9.20 8.16
CA ALA A 148 -14.76 -8.18 9.08
C ALA A 148 -13.87 -8.09 10.33
N THR A 149 -13.49 -9.24 10.92
CA THR A 149 -12.60 -9.26 12.07
C THR A 149 -11.21 -8.73 11.73
N ALA A 150 -10.61 -9.12 10.60
CA ALA A 150 -9.31 -8.58 10.18
C ALA A 150 -9.35 -7.05 9.97
N ARG A 151 -10.41 -6.51 9.37
CA ARG A 151 -10.58 -5.05 9.27
C ARG A 151 -10.79 -4.39 10.63
N GLY A 152 -11.53 -5.04 11.53
CA GLY A 152 -11.70 -4.60 12.90
C GLY A 152 -10.36 -4.56 13.65
N LEU A 153 -9.54 -5.60 13.51
CA LEU A 153 -8.18 -5.66 14.08
C LEU A 153 -7.29 -4.56 13.53
N ILE A 154 -7.31 -4.29 12.22
CA ILE A 154 -6.57 -3.16 11.63
C ILE A 154 -7.07 -1.83 12.21
N ALA A 155 -8.38 -1.62 12.32
CA ALA A 155 -8.93 -0.39 12.86
C ALA A 155 -8.57 -0.20 14.34
N VAL A 156 -8.70 -1.25 15.17
CA VAL A 156 -8.36 -1.23 16.59
C VAL A 156 -6.86 -1.03 16.79
N SER A 157 -6.02 -1.72 16.00
CA SER A 157 -4.57 -1.54 16.08
C SER A 157 -4.15 -0.13 15.67
N LEU A 158 -4.72 0.42 14.59
CA LEU A 158 -4.49 1.80 14.21
C LEU A 158 -4.87 2.81 15.32
N VAL A 159 -6.01 2.61 15.99
CA VAL A 159 -6.44 3.45 17.12
C VAL A 159 -5.53 3.28 18.34
N ALA A 160 -5.15 2.04 18.67
CA ALA A 160 -4.24 1.76 19.77
C ALA A 160 -2.85 2.37 19.53
N ALA A 161 -2.34 2.29 18.30
CA ALA A 161 -1.08 2.92 17.91
C ALA A 161 -1.17 4.44 18.04
N ALA A 162 -2.27 5.05 17.59
CA ALA A 162 -2.52 6.48 17.77
C ALA A 162 -2.52 6.87 19.25
N ALA A 163 -3.18 6.08 20.11
CA ALA A 163 -3.24 6.33 21.54
C ALA A 163 -1.86 6.20 22.22
N VAL A 164 -1.02 5.27 21.77
CA VAL A 164 0.35 5.13 22.26
C VAL A 164 1.21 6.32 21.84
N VAL A 165 1.10 6.77 20.59
CA VAL A 165 1.88 7.91 20.07
C VAL A 165 1.44 9.25 20.68
N LEU A 166 0.13 9.45 20.85
CA LEU A 166 -0.44 10.70 21.36
C LEU A 166 -0.56 10.75 22.89
N GLY A 167 -0.37 9.61 23.56
CA GLY A 167 -0.55 9.47 25.00
C GLY A 167 0.68 9.89 25.81
N PRO A 168 0.52 10.28 27.08
CA PRO A 168 1.63 10.69 27.97
C PRO A 168 2.61 9.55 28.30
N ALA A 169 2.30 8.30 27.91
CA ALA A 169 3.14 7.12 28.10
C ALA A 169 4.08 6.83 26.91
N ALA A 170 4.14 7.72 25.91
CA ALA A 170 4.92 7.51 24.68
C ALA A 170 6.44 7.47 24.92
N VAL A 171 6.92 8.11 25.99
CA VAL A 171 8.34 8.21 26.31
C VAL A 171 8.59 7.47 27.63
N VAL A 172 8.92 6.18 27.53
CA VAL A 172 9.56 5.48 28.64
C VAL A 172 11.05 5.53 28.34
N ASP A 173 11.77 6.39 29.06
CA ASP A 173 13.23 6.45 29.00
C ASP A 173 13.80 5.12 29.46
N GLY A 174 14.29 4.33 28.51
CA GLY A 174 14.90 3.03 28.77
C GLY A 174 15.12 2.26 27.48
N ALA A 175 16.34 1.78 27.27
CA ALA A 175 16.60 0.84 26.19
C ALA A 175 15.65 -0.36 26.36
N PRO A 176 14.82 -0.69 25.35
CA PRO A 176 13.86 -1.77 25.44
C PRO A 176 14.64 -3.03 25.74
N ALA A 177 14.33 -3.66 26.88
CA ALA A 177 14.92 -4.94 27.21
C ALA A 177 14.62 -5.90 26.04
N PRO A 178 15.65 -6.59 25.49
CA PRO A 178 15.42 -7.58 24.47
C PRO A 178 14.39 -8.59 24.98
N PRO A 179 13.52 -9.14 24.10
CA PRO A 179 12.51 -10.08 24.52
C PRO A 179 13.18 -11.25 25.24
N ASP A 180 12.66 -11.61 26.42
CA ASP A 180 13.16 -12.73 27.21
C ASP A 180 13.25 -13.98 26.31
N PRO A 181 14.43 -14.61 26.17
CA PRO A 181 14.62 -15.77 25.31
C PRO A 181 13.63 -16.90 25.62
N VAL A 182 13.18 -17.03 26.87
CA VAL A 182 12.19 -18.03 27.28
C VAL A 182 10.81 -17.71 26.68
N VAL A 183 10.39 -16.45 26.74
CA VAL A 183 9.12 -15.99 26.14
C VAL A 183 9.16 -16.13 24.62
N LEU A 184 10.29 -15.79 24.01
CA LEU A 184 10.50 -15.89 22.57
C LEU A 184 10.48 -17.35 22.09
N ALA A 185 11.17 -18.25 22.80
CA ALA A 185 11.15 -19.69 22.52
C ALA A 185 9.74 -20.27 22.69
N GLY A 186 9.05 -19.93 23.78
CA GLY A 186 7.66 -20.32 24.00
C GLY A 186 6.73 -19.85 22.88
N THR A 187 6.89 -18.61 22.42
CA THR A 187 6.13 -18.05 21.29
C THR A 187 6.35 -18.83 19.99
N ILE A 188 7.61 -19.18 19.68
CA ILE A 188 7.94 -19.98 18.49
C ILE A 188 7.34 -21.37 18.58
N VAL A 189 7.41 -22.02 19.75
CA VAL A 189 6.82 -23.35 19.96
C VAL A 189 5.30 -23.30 19.75
N VAL A 190 4.61 -22.33 20.35
CA VAL A 190 3.16 -22.16 20.18
C VAL A 190 2.79 -21.91 18.71
N LEU A 191 3.49 -20.99 18.03
CA LEU A 191 3.26 -20.69 16.61
C LEU A 191 3.54 -21.92 15.72
N GLY A 192 4.59 -22.68 16.02
CA GLY A 192 4.95 -23.92 15.33
C GLY A 192 3.88 -24.99 15.49
N VAL A 193 3.39 -25.21 16.71
CA VAL A 193 2.28 -26.14 16.99
C VAL A 193 1.01 -25.71 16.24
N LEU A 194 0.65 -24.43 16.27
CA LEU A 194 -0.50 -23.92 15.52
C LEU A 194 -0.33 -24.13 14.00
N CYS A 195 0.86 -23.89 13.45
CA CYS A 195 1.16 -24.14 12.04
C CYS A 195 0.98 -25.61 11.66
N LEU A 196 1.42 -26.52 12.54
CA LEU A 196 1.27 -27.97 12.35
C LEU A 196 -0.20 -28.39 12.41
N LEU A 197 -0.96 -27.89 13.38
CA LEU A 197 -2.39 -28.16 13.54
C LEU A 197 -3.20 -27.68 12.33
N LEU A 198 -2.86 -26.53 11.75
CA LEU A 198 -3.54 -25.97 10.58
C LEU A 198 -3.02 -26.52 9.24
N ALA A 199 -1.85 -27.18 9.21
CA ALA A 199 -1.27 -27.70 7.97
C ALA A 199 -2.15 -28.78 7.31
N VAL A 200 -2.69 -29.71 8.09
CA VAL A 200 -3.56 -30.79 7.59
C VAL A 200 -4.85 -30.25 6.95
N PRO A 201 -5.67 -29.42 7.64
CA PRO A 201 -6.88 -28.91 7.02
C PRO A 201 -6.56 -27.96 5.86
N ALA A 202 -5.47 -27.18 5.92
CA ALA A 202 -5.05 -26.31 4.82
C ALA A 202 -4.65 -27.10 3.56
N ARG A 203 -3.94 -28.23 3.70
CA ARG A 203 -3.62 -29.15 2.58
C ARG A 203 -4.87 -29.76 1.95
N SER A 204 -5.93 -29.96 2.73
CA SER A 204 -7.22 -30.49 2.23
C SER A 204 -8.14 -29.41 1.64
N ALA A 205 -7.88 -28.13 1.90
CA ALA A 205 -8.71 -27.01 1.44
C ALA A 205 -8.92 -26.96 -0.09
N PRO A 206 -7.92 -27.27 -0.95
CA PRO A 206 -8.11 -27.30 -2.40
C PRO A 206 -9.18 -28.28 -2.87
N ARG A 207 -9.44 -29.37 -2.12
CA ARG A 207 -10.52 -30.32 -2.47
C ARG A 207 -11.90 -29.71 -2.36
N ARG A 208 -12.07 -28.72 -1.47
CA ARG A 208 -13.36 -28.09 -1.15
C ARG A 208 -13.59 -26.77 -1.89
N ALA A 209 -12.56 -26.20 -2.51
CA ALA A 209 -12.68 -24.98 -3.28
C ALA A 209 -13.39 -25.26 -4.61
N GLY A 210 -14.42 -24.47 -4.91
CA GLY A 210 -15.13 -24.52 -6.19
C GLY A 210 -14.46 -23.66 -7.26
N ILE A 211 -14.99 -23.74 -8.48
CA ILE A 211 -14.60 -22.91 -9.62
C ILE A 211 -14.64 -21.40 -9.30
N PRO A 212 -15.72 -20.85 -8.70
CA PRO A 212 -15.77 -19.40 -8.47
C PRO A 212 -14.73 -18.94 -7.45
N GLU A 213 -14.36 -19.77 -6.48
CA GLU A 213 -13.34 -19.44 -5.49
C GLU A 213 -11.92 -19.41 -6.08
N LEU A 214 -11.63 -20.29 -7.05
CA LEU A 214 -10.32 -20.40 -7.71
C LEU A 214 -10.08 -19.34 -8.78
N THR A 215 -11.15 -18.93 -9.46
CA THR A 215 -11.10 -17.92 -10.54
C THR A 215 -11.27 -16.49 -10.04
N ALA A 216 -11.86 -16.30 -8.86
CA ALA A 216 -12.11 -14.99 -8.25
C ALA A 216 -10.86 -14.10 -8.10
N GLY A 217 -9.69 -14.72 -7.99
CA GLY A 217 -8.39 -14.06 -7.81
C GLY A 217 -7.63 -13.73 -9.10
N ALA A 218 -7.93 -14.46 -10.17
CA ALA A 218 -7.18 -14.44 -11.43
C ALA A 218 -6.99 -13.04 -12.03
N PRO A 219 -8.03 -12.20 -12.19
CA PRO A 219 -7.84 -10.89 -12.80
C PRO A 219 -6.98 -9.96 -11.92
N LEU A 220 -7.03 -10.10 -10.59
CA LEU A 220 -6.23 -9.27 -9.70
C LEU A 220 -4.76 -9.72 -9.69
N LEU A 221 -4.50 -11.03 -9.72
CA LEU A 221 -3.15 -11.56 -9.83
C LEU A 221 -2.52 -11.20 -11.19
N ALA A 222 -3.30 -11.32 -12.28
CA ALA A 222 -2.87 -10.87 -13.60
C ALA A 222 -2.57 -9.36 -13.62
N ALA A 223 -3.41 -8.56 -12.97
CA ALA A 223 -3.17 -7.12 -12.85
C ALA A 223 -1.93 -6.81 -11.99
N VAL A 224 -1.66 -7.54 -10.91
CA VAL A 224 -0.46 -7.35 -10.07
C VAL A 224 0.81 -7.72 -10.86
N TRP A 225 0.78 -8.83 -11.59
CA TRP A 225 1.89 -9.21 -12.46
C TRP A 225 2.12 -8.18 -13.58
N SER A 226 1.03 -7.64 -14.11
CA SER A 226 1.04 -6.60 -15.14
C SER A 226 1.23 -5.18 -14.57
N ALA A 227 1.28 -5.01 -13.25
CA ALA A 227 1.44 -3.70 -12.62
C ALA A 227 2.80 -3.07 -12.95
N HIS A 228 3.78 -3.91 -13.29
CA HIS A 228 5.06 -3.48 -13.83
C HIS A 228 4.96 -2.84 -15.22
N LEU A 229 3.89 -3.15 -15.98
CA LEU A 229 3.59 -2.52 -17.26
C LEU A 229 2.67 -1.31 -17.07
N GLU A 230 1.63 -1.46 -16.26
CA GLU A 230 0.64 -0.41 -16.03
C GLU A 230 0.14 -0.43 -14.58
N GLN A 231 0.61 0.54 -13.78
CA GLN A 231 0.30 0.66 -12.35
C GLN A 231 -1.20 0.86 -12.07
N GLY A 232 -1.96 1.33 -13.06
CA GLY A 232 -3.41 1.56 -12.96
C GLY A 232 -4.24 0.27 -12.98
N LEU A 233 -3.76 -0.81 -13.60
CA LEU A 233 -4.55 -2.02 -13.85
C LEU A 233 -5.07 -2.67 -12.57
N VAL A 234 -4.24 -2.73 -11.52
CA VAL A 234 -4.65 -3.31 -10.23
C VAL A 234 -5.81 -2.52 -9.64
N SER A 235 -5.71 -1.18 -9.70
CA SER A 235 -6.72 -0.29 -9.16
C SER A 235 -8.04 -0.39 -9.94
N ASP A 236 -7.96 -0.51 -11.27
CA ASP A 236 -9.12 -0.60 -12.16
C ASP A 236 -9.83 -1.95 -12.04
N VAL A 237 -9.09 -3.07 -11.97
CA VAL A 237 -9.65 -4.40 -11.72
C VAL A 237 -10.29 -4.49 -10.32
N ALA A 238 -9.62 -3.96 -9.30
CA ALA A 238 -10.17 -3.91 -7.95
C ALA A 238 -11.46 -3.07 -7.89
N ARG A 239 -11.48 -1.95 -8.63
CA ARG A 239 -12.63 -1.07 -8.75
C ARG A 239 -13.80 -1.74 -9.45
N ASP A 240 -13.58 -2.36 -10.61
CA ASP A 240 -14.62 -3.07 -11.37
C ASP A 240 -15.25 -4.18 -10.50
N ARG A 241 -14.41 -5.00 -9.85
CA ARG A 241 -14.86 -6.04 -8.92
C ARG A 241 -15.69 -5.48 -7.76
N ARG A 242 -15.31 -4.33 -7.20
CA ARG A 242 -16.07 -3.67 -6.14
C ARG A 242 -17.41 -3.15 -6.65
N LEU A 243 -17.46 -2.61 -7.86
CA LEU A 243 -18.69 -2.08 -8.46
C LEU A 243 -19.68 -3.22 -8.77
N ARG A 244 -19.21 -4.34 -9.32
CA ARG A 244 -20.05 -5.54 -9.56
C ARG A 244 -20.67 -6.13 -8.30
N ARG A 245 -20.01 -5.95 -7.14
CA ARG A 245 -20.51 -6.43 -5.84
C ARG A 245 -21.51 -5.49 -5.17
N ARG A 246 -21.63 -4.26 -5.65
CA ARG A 246 -22.58 -3.30 -5.09
C ARG A 246 -23.90 -3.44 -5.82
N ALA A 247 -24.99 -3.52 -5.04
CA ALA A 247 -26.34 -3.46 -5.58
C ALA A 247 -26.55 -2.15 -6.38
N PRO A 248 -27.47 -2.15 -7.36
CA PRO A 248 -27.81 -0.95 -8.11
C PRO A 248 -28.20 0.18 -7.16
N VAL A 249 -27.57 1.34 -7.32
CA VAL A 249 -27.83 2.51 -6.48
C VAL A 249 -29.01 3.28 -7.04
N ARG A 250 -29.98 3.62 -6.19
CA ARG A 250 -31.11 4.46 -6.57
C ARG A 250 -30.62 5.84 -7.00
N SER A 251 -31.08 6.33 -8.16
CA SER A 251 -30.81 7.70 -8.58
C SER A 251 -31.41 8.68 -7.57
N MET A 252 -30.66 9.72 -7.26
CA MET A 252 -31.12 10.80 -6.37
C MET A 252 -31.00 12.13 -7.12
N ARG A 253 -32.02 12.97 -6.99
CA ARG A 253 -31.95 14.37 -7.42
C ARG A 253 -31.13 15.15 -6.40
N LEU A 254 -30.22 15.99 -6.88
CA LEU A 254 -29.36 16.82 -6.04
C LEU A 254 -29.90 18.25 -6.08
N PRO A 255 -30.14 18.89 -4.93
CA PRO A 255 -30.61 20.26 -4.88
C PRO A 255 -29.48 21.25 -5.19
N GLY A 256 -29.84 22.39 -5.78
CA GLY A 256 -28.98 23.57 -5.93
C GLY A 256 -28.39 23.80 -7.32
N THR A 257 -27.44 24.73 -7.40
CA THR A 257 -26.76 25.10 -8.65
C THR A 257 -25.86 23.97 -9.14
N ARG A 258 -25.63 23.92 -10.46
CA ARG A 258 -24.81 22.89 -11.11
C ARG A 258 -23.43 22.71 -10.47
N ARG A 259 -22.74 23.79 -10.09
CA ARG A 259 -21.43 23.75 -9.42
C ARG A 259 -21.53 23.07 -8.04
N ARG A 260 -22.53 23.46 -7.25
CA ARG A 260 -22.76 22.88 -5.91
C ARG A 260 -23.14 21.40 -6.01
N ALA A 261 -23.92 21.01 -7.01
CA ALA A 261 -24.27 19.62 -7.27
C ALA A 261 -23.02 18.77 -7.55
N PHE A 262 -22.09 19.24 -8.39
CA PHE A 262 -20.84 18.51 -8.65
C PHE A 262 -19.96 18.35 -7.41
N VAL A 263 -19.76 19.44 -6.64
CA VAL A 263 -18.97 19.37 -5.41
C VAL A 263 -19.60 18.42 -4.40
N THR A 264 -20.91 18.54 -4.16
CA THR A 264 -21.64 17.64 -3.23
C THR A 264 -21.62 16.19 -3.68
N THR A 265 -21.74 15.90 -4.98
CA THR A 265 -21.61 14.51 -5.47
C THR A 265 -20.24 13.93 -5.20
N SER A 266 -19.20 14.74 -5.33
CA SER A 266 -17.83 14.29 -5.10
C SER A 266 -17.59 13.98 -3.63
N PHE A 267 -18.05 14.83 -2.71
CA PHE A 267 -18.02 14.53 -1.28
C PHE A 267 -18.87 13.32 -0.89
N LEU A 268 -20.09 13.21 -1.41
CA LEU A 268 -20.95 12.06 -1.18
C LEU A 268 -20.32 10.76 -1.70
N ALA A 269 -19.59 10.81 -2.82
CA ALA A 269 -18.86 9.67 -3.33
C ALA A 269 -17.76 9.21 -2.37
N VAL A 270 -17.03 10.14 -1.73
CA VAL A 270 -16.03 9.83 -0.70
C VAL A 270 -16.69 9.23 0.54
N VAL A 271 -17.75 9.86 1.07
CA VAL A 271 -18.45 9.41 2.28
C VAL A 271 -19.10 8.04 2.09
N ARG A 272 -19.71 7.79 0.92
CA ARG A 272 -20.29 6.47 0.56
C ARG A 272 -19.21 5.42 0.24
N ASN A 273 -17.95 5.83 0.08
CA ASN A 273 -16.83 4.95 -0.13
C ASN A 273 -16.13 4.66 1.21
N ARG A 274 -16.74 3.80 2.05
CA ARG A 274 -16.14 3.33 3.31
C ARG A 274 -14.64 2.96 3.25
N PRO A 275 -14.12 2.24 2.23
CA PRO A 275 -12.69 1.98 2.18
C PRO A 275 -11.85 3.24 1.91
N ALA A 276 -12.38 4.26 1.22
CA ALA A 276 -11.66 5.54 1.09
C ALA A 276 -11.51 6.24 2.45
N LEU A 277 -12.53 6.22 3.30
CA LEU A 277 -12.44 6.73 4.67
C LEU A 277 -11.37 5.97 5.48
N GLY A 278 -11.30 4.65 5.31
CA GLY A 278 -10.24 3.83 5.90
C GLY A 278 -8.85 4.26 5.43
N TRP A 279 -8.66 4.48 4.14
CA TRP A 279 -7.38 4.98 3.59
C TRP A 279 -7.05 6.40 4.05
N ILE A 280 -8.04 7.29 4.20
CA ILE A 280 -7.83 8.63 4.77
C ILE A 280 -7.35 8.52 6.22
N ALA A 281 -7.99 7.67 7.03
CA ALA A 281 -7.55 7.41 8.40
C ALA A 281 -6.13 6.83 8.44
N VAL A 282 -5.80 5.89 7.57
CA VAL A 282 -4.43 5.36 7.40
C VAL A 282 -3.46 6.47 7.03
N GLY A 283 -3.83 7.37 6.11
CA GLY A 283 -2.98 8.50 5.70
C GLY A 283 -2.69 9.50 6.82
N VAL A 284 -3.56 9.62 7.82
CA VAL A 284 -3.30 10.41 9.04
C VAL A 284 -2.44 9.63 10.03
N LEU A 285 -2.75 8.36 10.26
CA LEU A 285 -2.14 7.56 11.32
C LEU A 285 -0.74 7.08 10.99
N VAL A 286 -0.47 6.71 9.73
CA VAL A 286 0.83 6.20 9.31
C VAL A 286 1.96 7.19 9.58
N PRO A 287 1.86 8.50 9.24
CA PRO A 287 2.90 9.47 9.59
C PRO A 287 3.20 9.55 11.09
N HIS A 288 2.18 9.54 11.95
CA HIS A 288 2.36 9.58 13.41
C HIS A 288 3.08 8.34 13.94
N ILE A 289 2.74 7.17 13.40
CA ILE A 289 3.41 5.92 13.76
C ILE A 289 4.84 5.90 13.21
N ALA A 290 5.02 6.39 11.99
CA ALA A 290 6.29 6.34 11.29
C ALA A 290 7.34 7.24 11.92
N THR A 291 7.00 8.38 12.52
CA THR A 291 8.03 9.22 13.17
C THR A 291 8.67 8.61 14.40
N VAL A 292 8.10 7.53 14.93
CA VAL A 292 8.75 6.78 16.00
C VAL A 292 9.63 5.66 15.45
N ILE A 293 9.33 5.14 14.26
CA ILE A 293 10.02 3.99 13.65
C ILE A 293 11.13 4.44 12.68
N VAL A 294 10.87 5.52 11.95
CA VAL A 294 11.61 5.95 10.78
C VAL A 294 12.52 7.12 11.18
N PRO A 295 13.77 7.16 10.68
CA PRO A 295 14.68 8.28 10.86
C PRO A 295 14.02 9.64 10.57
N PRO A 296 14.33 10.70 11.36
CA PRO A 296 13.74 12.02 11.21
C PRO A 296 13.84 12.58 9.79
N LEU A 297 14.93 12.27 9.07
CA LEU A 297 15.17 12.67 7.68
C LEU A 297 14.05 12.21 6.73
N LEU A 298 13.43 11.07 6.99
CA LEU A 298 12.37 10.51 6.16
C LEU A 298 10.97 10.93 6.64
N ALA A 299 10.84 11.61 7.77
CA ALA A 299 9.54 12.06 8.28
C ALA A 299 8.76 12.87 7.23
N PRO A 300 9.33 13.89 6.54
CA PRO A 300 8.62 14.64 5.51
C PRO A 300 8.14 13.77 4.34
N VAL A 301 8.92 12.75 3.98
CA VAL A 301 8.56 11.79 2.91
C VAL A 301 7.36 10.96 3.32
N VAL A 302 7.32 10.48 4.57
CA VAL A 302 6.18 9.70 5.07
C VAL A 302 4.94 10.57 5.25
N GLN A 303 5.10 11.81 5.72
CA GLN A 303 4.00 12.78 5.77
C GLN A 303 3.43 13.06 4.37
N LEU A 304 4.29 13.19 3.35
CA LEU A 304 3.87 13.35 1.96
C LEU A 304 3.16 12.09 1.45
N ALA A 305 3.67 10.91 1.75
CA ALA A 305 3.04 9.64 1.38
C ALA A 305 1.65 9.48 2.03
N GLY A 306 1.51 9.82 3.32
CA GLY A 306 0.23 9.76 4.03
C GLY A 306 -0.81 10.73 3.47
N THR A 307 -0.40 11.99 3.25
CA THR A 307 -1.28 13.03 2.67
C THR A 307 -1.68 12.73 1.24
N THR A 308 -0.74 12.31 0.38
CA THR A 308 -1.02 11.89 -1.01
C THR A 308 -1.97 10.69 -1.04
N LEU A 309 -1.76 9.69 -0.18
CA LEU A 309 -2.63 8.52 -0.10
C LEU A 309 -4.07 8.90 0.30
N ALA A 310 -4.25 9.79 1.27
CA ALA A 310 -5.56 10.29 1.66
C ALA A 310 -6.23 11.12 0.54
N ALA A 311 -5.45 11.93 -0.19
CA ALA A 311 -5.92 12.66 -1.35
C ALA A 311 -6.33 11.71 -2.50
N PHE A 312 -5.55 10.67 -2.80
CA PHE A 312 -5.91 9.65 -3.79
C PHE A 312 -7.18 8.88 -3.41
N ALA A 313 -7.34 8.54 -2.13
CA ALA A 313 -8.54 7.86 -1.63
C ALA A 313 -9.82 8.67 -1.90
N SER A 314 -9.72 10.01 -1.94
CA SER A 314 -10.83 10.92 -2.23
C SER A 314 -10.93 11.37 -3.68
N ALA A 315 -9.92 11.11 -4.51
CA ALA A 315 -9.89 11.46 -5.93
C ALA A 315 -10.73 10.54 -6.84
N GLY A 316 -11.52 9.61 -6.28
CA GLY A 316 -12.25 8.60 -7.06
C GLY A 316 -13.24 9.18 -8.08
N ALA A 317 -13.91 10.30 -7.75
CA ALA A 317 -14.82 11.00 -8.67
C ALA A 317 -14.05 11.78 -9.75
N LEU A 318 -12.99 12.50 -9.34
CA LEU A 318 -12.07 13.20 -10.25
C LEU A 318 -11.48 12.23 -11.30
N THR A 319 -11.08 11.04 -10.88
CA THR A 319 -10.49 10.02 -11.75
C THR A 319 -11.43 9.58 -12.86
N VAL A 320 -12.71 9.38 -12.55
CA VAL A 320 -13.70 8.99 -13.58
C VAL A 320 -13.88 10.09 -14.61
N ILE A 321 -13.94 11.33 -14.17
CA ILE A 321 -14.22 12.48 -15.04
C ILE A 321 -12.99 12.84 -15.88
N ALA A 322 -11.79 12.75 -15.30
CA ALA A 322 -10.54 12.99 -16.02
C ALA A 322 -10.29 11.93 -17.10
N ARG A 323 -10.61 10.66 -16.83
CA ARG A 323 -10.40 9.56 -17.79
C ARG A 323 -11.53 9.38 -18.81
N SER A 324 -12.73 9.91 -18.57
CA SER A 324 -13.87 9.75 -19.49
C SER A 324 -14.23 11.04 -20.23
N PRO A 325 -13.75 11.24 -21.48
CA PRO A 325 -14.13 12.41 -22.28
C PRO A 325 -15.62 12.39 -22.66
N ALA A 326 -16.21 11.21 -22.84
CA ALA A 326 -17.64 11.07 -23.09
C ALA A 326 -18.48 11.57 -21.91
N LEU A 327 -18.07 11.27 -20.67
CA LEU A 327 -18.75 11.76 -19.47
C LEU A 327 -18.64 13.28 -19.34
N ARG A 328 -17.47 13.86 -19.65
CA ARG A 328 -17.31 15.34 -19.66
C ARG A 328 -18.25 16.01 -20.66
N ARG A 329 -18.36 15.45 -21.87
CA ARG A 329 -19.30 15.94 -22.90
C ARG A 329 -20.76 15.81 -22.45
N ALA A 330 -21.13 14.67 -21.87
CA ALA A 330 -22.49 14.43 -21.38
C ALA A 330 -22.88 15.34 -20.21
N LEU A 331 -21.92 15.64 -19.32
CA LEU A 331 -22.14 16.56 -18.20
C LEU A 331 -22.17 18.03 -18.65
N GLY A 332 -21.54 18.37 -19.78
CA GLY A 332 -21.45 19.71 -20.39
C GLY A 332 -20.43 20.65 -19.73
N GLY A 333 -20.33 21.91 -20.21
CA GLY A 333 -19.40 22.91 -19.67
C GLY A 333 -17.95 22.75 -20.12
N SER A 334 -17.02 23.53 -19.55
CA SER A 334 -15.60 23.44 -19.90
C SER A 334 -14.90 22.31 -19.13
N ASP A 335 -14.05 21.55 -19.83
CA ASP A 335 -13.28 20.43 -19.27
C ASP A 335 -12.50 20.83 -18.01
N ARG A 336 -11.87 22.02 -18.05
CA ARG A 336 -11.11 22.56 -16.90
C ARG A 336 -12.00 22.85 -15.69
N ALA A 337 -13.19 23.40 -15.89
CA ALA A 337 -14.10 23.71 -14.78
C ALA A 337 -14.60 22.42 -14.11
N LEU A 338 -14.88 21.36 -14.88
CA LEU A 338 -15.28 20.08 -14.32
C LEU A 338 -14.16 19.45 -13.48
N VAL A 339 -12.92 19.46 -13.96
CA VAL A 339 -11.75 18.95 -13.23
C VAL A 339 -11.55 19.72 -11.93
N LEU A 340 -11.60 21.06 -11.97
CA LEU A 340 -11.45 21.90 -10.77
C LEU A 340 -12.54 21.64 -9.72
N LEU A 341 -13.80 21.48 -10.13
CA LEU A 341 -14.90 21.20 -9.21
C LEU A 341 -14.75 19.83 -8.52
N HIS A 342 -14.22 18.83 -9.20
CA HIS A 342 -14.01 17.48 -8.65
C HIS A 342 -12.65 17.35 -7.93
N ALA A 343 -11.76 18.33 -8.05
CA ALA A 343 -10.52 18.43 -7.29
C ALA A 343 -10.74 19.02 -5.88
N VAL A 344 -11.92 19.58 -5.58
CA VAL A 344 -12.22 20.16 -4.26
C VAL A 344 -12.12 19.15 -3.12
N PRO A 345 -12.68 17.92 -3.19
CA PRO A 345 -12.52 16.95 -2.10
C PRO A 345 -11.08 16.51 -1.82
N PRO A 346 -10.25 16.12 -2.81
CA PRO A 346 -8.86 15.77 -2.52
C PRO A 346 -8.06 16.98 -2.01
N ALA A 347 -8.36 18.19 -2.48
CA ALA A 347 -7.77 19.40 -1.92
C ALA A 347 -8.13 19.59 -0.44
N ALA A 348 -9.43 19.56 -0.10
CA ALA A 348 -9.90 19.71 1.27
C ALA A 348 -9.32 18.64 2.20
N ILE A 349 -9.30 17.37 1.76
CA ILE A 349 -8.75 16.27 2.54
C ILE A 349 -7.23 16.40 2.69
N SER A 350 -6.50 16.81 1.65
CA SER A 350 -5.05 17.05 1.77
C SER A 350 -4.72 18.11 2.81
N VAL A 351 -5.50 19.20 2.89
CA VAL A 351 -5.34 20.26 3.89
C VAL A 351 -5.66 19.74 5.29
N ILE A 352 -6.77 19.01 5.45
CA ILE A 352 -7.16 18.44 6.75
C ILE A 352 -6.09 17.46 7.25
N VAL A 353 -5.61 16.55 6.39
CA VAL A 353 -4.60 15.56 6.77
C VAL A 353 -3.26 16.24 7.03
N ALA A 354 -2.84 17.21 6.22
CA ALA A 354 -1.63 17.98 6.48
C ALA A 354 -1.69 18.70 7.84
N ALA A 355 -2.82 19.33 8.18
CA ALA A 355 -3.02 19.96 9.49
C ALA A 355 -3.00 18.96 10.64
N LEU A 356 -3.57 17.76 10.46
CA LEU A 356 -3.53 16.70 11.46
C LEU A 356 -2.14 16.09 11.65
N VAL A 357 -1.33 16.09 10.59
CA VAL A 357 0.03 15.53 10.59
C VAL A 357 1.08 16.59 10.96
N ALA A 358 0.74 17.88 10.95
CA ALA A 358 1.65 18.96 11.34
C ALA A 358 2.37 18.76 12.71
N PRO A 359 1.71 18.29 13.80
CA PRO A 359 2.36 18.10 15.09
C PRO A 359 3.52 17.10 15.09
N VAL A 360 3.60 16.29 14.04
CA VAL A 360 4.58 15.20 13.87
C VAL A 360 5.99 15.74 13.54
N GLY A 361 6.09 17.01 13.11
CA GLY A 361 7.36 17.69 12.85
C GLY A 361 7.35 18.51 11.55
N GLY A 362 8.49 19.14 11.26
CA GLY A 362 8.72 19.96 10.07
C GLY A 362 8.54 21.46 10.31
N THR A 363 8.95 22.25 9.32
CA THR A 363 8.85 23.72 9.35
C THR A 363 7.46 24.20 8.93
N VAL A 364 7.09 25.43 9.28
CA VAL A 364 5.83 26.07 8.83
C VAL A 364 5.72 26.03 7.29
N LEU A 365 6.85 26.19 6.59
CA LEU A 365 6.89 26.12 5.13
C LEU A 365 6.56 24.70 4.63
N SER A 366 7.10 23.66 5.28
CA SER A 366 6.77 22.27 4.93
C SER A 366 5.26 21.99 5.07
N TRP A 367 4.60 22.52 6.11
CA TRP A 367 3.17 22.33 6.34
C TRP A 367 2.30 22.99 5.28
N LEU A 368 2.72 24.16 4.76
CA LEU A 368 2.04 24.85 3.67
C LEU A 368 2.25 24.14 2.33
N LEU A 369 3.45 23.60 2.09
CA LEU A 369 3.80 22.92 0.85
C LEU A 369 3.19 21.51 0.77
N LEU A 370 3.04 20.81 1.89
CA LEU A 370 2.55 19.43 1.95
C LEU A 370 1.20 19.20 1.24
N PRO A 371 0.10 19.95 1.52
CA PRO A 371 -1.17 19.75 0.84
C PRO A 371 -1.11 20.13 -0.64
N VAL A 372 -0.30 21.13 -1.00
CA VAL A 372 -0.10 21.57 -2.39
C VAL A 372 0.64 20.49 -3.19
N ALA A 373 1.72 19.95 -2.62
CA ALA A 373 2.45 18.81 -3.19
C ALA A 373 1.54 17.60 -3.36
N ALA A 374 0.79 17.24 -2.32
CA ALA A 374 -0.13 16.10 -2.39
C ALA A 374 -1.20 16.26 -3.49
N LEU A 375 -1.83 17.43 -3.55
CA LEU A 375 -2.84 17.72 -4.56
C LEU A 375 -2.25 17.73 -5.98
N THR A 376 -1.07 18.32 -6.17
CA THR A 376 -0.43 18.37 -7.49
C THR A 376 -0.03 16.97 -7.98
N ILE A 377 0.47 16.11 -7.11
CA ILE A 377 0.76 14.70 -7.40
C ILE A 377 -0.50 13.97 -7.85
N VAL A 378 -1.60 14.12 -7.10
CA VAL A 378 -2.89 13.49 -7.44
C VAL A 378 -3.43 14.03 -8.77
N LEU A 379 -3.39 15.34 -8.98
CA LEU A 379 -3.86 15.96 -10.23
C LEU A 379 -3.04 15.47 -11.43
N ARG A 380 -1.72 15.42 -11.31
CA ARG A 380 -0.83 14.92 -12.36
C ARG A 380 -1.11 13.46 -12.70
N GLU A 381 -1.27 12.62 -11.68
CA GLU A 381 -1.53 11.20 -11.89
C GLU A 381 -2.90 10.95 -12.52
N VAL A 382 -3.92 11.68 -12.07
CA VAL A 382 -5.30 11.50 -12.54
C VAL A 382 -5.52 12.08 -13.95
N THR A 383 -4.83 13.16 -14.30
CA THR A 383 -4.95 13.81 -15.62
C THR A 383 -3.94 13.30 -16.65
N ARG A 384 -3.11 12.32 -16.28
CA ARG A 384 -2.15 11.70 -17.19
C ARG A 384 -2.87 11.11 -18.41
N PRO A 385 -2.39 11.38 -19.65
CA PRO A 385 -2.92 10.73 -20.84
C PRO A 385 -2.67 9.21 -20.79
N GLU A 386 -3.56 8.43 -21.41
CA GLU A 386 -3.36 6.98 -21.54
C GLU A 386 -2.07 6.72 -22.33
N PRO A 387 -1.19 5.82 -21.84
CA PRO A 387 0.08 5.56 -22.48
C PRO A 387 -0.15 4.99 -23.88
N ALA A 388 0.45 5.63 -24.89
CA ALA A 388 0.41 5.11 -26.25
C ALA A 388 1.29 3.86 -26.34
N LEU A 389 0.69 2.71 -26.66
CA LEU A 389 1.39 1.42 -26.84
C LEU A 389 2.28 1.39 -28.10
N THR A 390 2.30 2.45 -28.90
CA THR A 390 3.14 2.62 -30.09
C THR A 390 4.56 3.14 -29.75
N ALA A 391 5.12 2.68 -28.63
CA ALA A 391 6.36 3.23 -28.10
C ALA A 391 7.60 2.83 -28.92
N THR A 392 8.47 3.81 -29.18
CA THR A 392 9.84 3.59 -29.64
C THR A 392 10.60 2.76 -28.61
N LEU A 393 11.04 1.58 -29.01
CA LEU A 393 11.86 0.69 -28.18
C LEU A 393 13.29 1.22 -28.16
N LEU A 394 13.79 1.55 -26.97
CA LEU A 394 15.20 1.88 -26.78
C LEU A 394 15.92 0.59 -26.47
N ASP A 395 16.90 0.20 -27.29
CA ASP A 395 17.71 -0.97 -27.02
C ASP A 395 18.76 -0.58 -25.96
N THR A 396 18.66 -1.18 -24.78
CA THR A 396 19.62 -0.99 -23.68
C THR A 396 20.38 -2.29 -23.46
N PRO A 397 21.59 -2.27 -22.87
CA PRO A 397 22.30 -3.51 -22.52
C PRO A 397 21.53 -4.41 -21.53
N PHE A 398 20.45 -3.91 -20.91
CA PHE A 398 19.52 -4.67 -20.06
C PHE A 398 18.24 -5.13 -20.79
N GLY A 399 18.19 -4.96 -22.11
CA GLY A 399 17.05 -5.28 -22.98
C GLY A 399 16.35 -4.05 -23.55
N THR A 400 15.35 -4.29 -24.41
CA THR A 400 14.54 -3.22 -25.01
C THR A 400 13.61 -2.61 -23.98
N VAL A 401 13.77 -1.32 -23.68
CA VAL A 401 12.90 -0.57 -22.77
C VAL A 401 12.16 0.52 -23.55
N PRO A 402 10.81 0.59 -23.48
CA PRO A 402 10.06 1.64 -24.17
C PRO A 402 10.35 3.01 -23.52
N ALA A 403 11.04 3.89 -24.24
CA ALA A 403 11.49 5.19 -23.72
C ALA A 403 10.32 6.09 -23.28
N GLU A 404 9.20 6.02 -24.02
CA GLU A 404 7.96 6.72 -23.71
C GLU A 404 7.41 6.33 -22.32
N GLN A 405 7.56 5.07 -21.91
CA GLN A 405 7.09 4.60 -20.60
C GLN A 405 7.91 5.17 -19.45
N ILE A 406 9.23 5.34 -19.63
CA ILE A 406 10.09 6.01 -18.64
C ILE A 406 9.72 7.50 -18.55
N ARG A 407 9.59 8.17 -19.70
CA ARG A 407 9.23 9.59 -19.77
C ARG A 407 7.88 9.85 -19.11
N ASP A 408 6.89 9.01 -19.37
CA ASP A 408 5.57 9.17 -18.79
C ASP A 408 5.54 8.85 -17.29
N ARG A 409 6.39 7.94 -16.80
CA ARG A 409 6.58 7.70 -15.35
C ARG A 409 7.20 8.90 -14.65
N LEU A 410 8.20 9.53 -15.26
CA LEU A 410 8.86 10.71 -14.70
C LEU A 410 7.94 11.94 -14.76
N ARG A 411 7.09 12.05 -15.78
CA ARG A 411 6.12 13.16 -15.90
C ARG A 411 4.86 12.98 -15.04
N GLY A 412 4.56 11.74 -14.67
CA GLY A 412 3.40 11.35 -13.85
C GLY A 412 3.52 11.70 -12.36
N GLY A 413 2.64 11.12 -11.55
CA GLY A 413 2.59 11.34 -10.11
C GLY A 413 3.86 10.88 -9.39
N THR A 414 4.51 9.81 -9.85
CA THR A 414 5.73 9.26 -9.24
C THR A 414 6.93 10.20 -9.33
N GLY A 415 7.18 10.82 -10.49
CA GLY A 415 8.28 11.79 -10.60
C GLY A 415 7.99 13.09 -9.84
N THR A 416 6.72 13.53 -9.83
CA THR A 416 6.30 14.69 -9.03
C THR A 416 6.44 14.40 -7.53
N PHE A 417 6.12 13.19 -7.09
CA PHE A 417 6.32 12.73 -5.72
C PHE A 417 7.79 12.75 -5.32
N ALA A 418 8.68 12.20 -6.16
CA ALA A 418 10.12 12.20 -5.88
C ALA A 418 10.68 13.62 -5.72
N ILE A 419 10.31 14.54 -6.63
CA ILE A 419 10.74 15.95 -6.54
C ILE A 419 10.17 16.61 -5.28
N ALA A 420 8.89 16.43 -4.99
CA ALA A 420 8.26 17.00 -3.82
C ALA A 420 8.84 16.46 -2.51
N ALA A 421 9.17 15.16 -2.48
CA ALA A 421 9.85 14.53 -1.35
C ALA A 421 11.21 15.18 -1.09
N VAL A 422 12.04 15.33 -2.14
CA VAL A 422 13.36 15.99 -2.04
C VAL A 422 13.23 17.44 -1.56
N VAL A 423 12.29 18.21 -2.11
CA VAL A 423 12.07 19.61 -1.68
C VAL A 423 11.63 19.67 -0.22
N LEU A 424 10.73 18.79 0.20
CA LEU A 424 10.25 18.74 1.59
C LEU A 424 11.33 18.28 2.56
N THR A 425 12.24 17.40 2.16
CA THR A 425 13.40 17.00 3.01
C THR A 425 14.47 18.07 3.11
N ILE A 426 14.58 18.98 2.14
CA ILE A 426 15.52 20.11 2.20
C ILE A 426 14.96 21.25 3.07
N VAL A 427 13.63 21.41 3.08
CA VAL A 427 12.93 22.51 3.75
C VAL A 427 12.48 22.16 5.18
N GLY A 428 12.23 20.89 5.45
CA GLY A 428 11.86 20.36 6.75
C GLY A 428 13.08 19.95 7.54
#